data_AF-A0A917WKZ6-F1
#
_entry.id   AF-A0A917WKZ6-F1
#
_cell.length_a   1.000
_cell.length_b   1.000
_cell.length_c   1.000
_cell.angle_alpha   90.00
_cell.angle_beta   90.00
_cell.angle_gamma   90.00
#
_symmetry.space_group_name_H-M   'P 1'
#
loop_
_entity.id
_entity.type
_entity.pdbx_description
1 polymer ?
#
loop_
_entity_poly.entity_id
_entity_poly.type
_entity_poly.pdbx_seq_one_letter_code
_entity_poly.pdbx_strand_id
1 'polypeptide(L)'
;MWRGEWIEAAEKSWRIGYGEPDEAIMVQLDGGGGRVDLKTLNYEEVGKYLWFKPEVINDLLSRRGATITWYTHDTGGVSPSPDWLLHFGVNKLGLVNAYAYDVAHRPLWERRIWGAHNCRPDGGVSSELMEAQMACEPAATKSPEFLIHHALGWIGQVFQEKFDIALFRDHHEVEELSSRIHRFRATDESGLRSLAKDLVKISIERINKKSLIEALGEGKSDQGTLKLLQRLLAKYTDEDYAYRRMSPLFGAYDLRGADAHLSSSDVNDCYNRLGVDRSAPLTKQAEQLIQKVADAFGITGSELRTYVPDEQSRMDGDGLGR
;
A
#
# COMPACT_ATOMS: atom_id res chain seq x y z
N MET A 1 -5.08 38.25 31.05
CA MET A 1 -5.97 39.37 30.66
C MET A 1 -6.36 39.16 29.20
N TRP A 2 -7.34 38.27 28.94
CA TRP A 2 -7.95 38.14 27.62
C TRP A 2 -9.02 39.24 27.53
N ARG A 3 -8.77 40.28 26.73
CA ARG A 3 -9.79 41.30 26.45
C ARG A 3 -10.73 40.71 25.42
N GLY A 4 -12.03 40.70 25.74
CA GLY A 4 -13.06 40.21 24.83
C GLY A 4 -13.08 41.02 23.55
N GLU A 5 -12.66 40.39 22.45
CA GLU A 5 -13.00 40.88 21.13
C GLU A 5 -14.45 40.50 20.84
N TRP A 6 -15.27 41.52 20.63
CA TRP A 6 -16.65 41.36 20.20
C TRP A 6 -16.63 41.11 18.70
N ILE A 7 -17.03 39.93 18.27
CA ILE A 7 -17.16 39.61 16.85
C ILE A 7 -18.53 40.13 16.40
N GLU A 8 -18.52 41.15 15.54
CA GLU A 8 -19.72 41.68 14.88
C GLU A 8 -20.44 40.55 14.11
N ALA A 9 -21.77 40.49 14.24
CA ALA A 9 -22.55 39.54 13.47
C ALA A 9 -22.43 39.89 11.97
N ALA A 10 -22.20 38.89 11.13
CA ALA A 10 -22.21 39.10 9.68
C ALA A 10 -23.56 39.68 9.24
N GLU A 11 -23.51 40.60 8.28
CA GLU A 11 -24.67 41.31 7.70
C GLU A 11 -25.78 40.35 7.20
N LYS A 12 -25.38 39.10 6.89
CA LYS A 12 -26.28 37.98 6.60
C LYS A 12 -25.83 36.74 7.37
N SER A 13 -26.73 36.18 8.16
CA SER A 13 -26.68 34.76 8.50
C SER A 13 -27.13 33.99 7.26
N TRP A 14 -26.18 33.37 6.56
CA TRP A 14 -26.54 32.34 5.59
C TRP A 14 -27.09 31.17 6.37
N ARG A 15 -28.40 31.19 6.64
CA ARG A 15 -29.11 29.97 7.00
C ARG A 15 -28.86 29.02 5.85
N ILE A 16 -28.17 27.92 6.13
CA ILE A 16 -28.00 26.81 5.20
C ILE A 16 -29.42 26.33 4.88
N GLY A 17 -29.92 26.75 3.72
CA GLY A 17 -31.17 26.22 3.18
C GLY A 17 -31.01 24.73 2.92
N TYR A 18 -32.12 24.02 2.79
CA TYR A 18 -32.15 22.59 2.48
C TYR A 18 -31.49 22.20 1.13
N GLY A 19 -30.94 23.17 0.39
CA GLY A 19 -30.25 22.96 -0.87
C GLY A 19 -28.74 23.14 -0.73
N GLU A 20 -28.00 22.32 -1.46
CA GLU A 20 -26.57 22.46 -1.63
C GLU A 20 -26.22 23.83 -2.28
N PRO A 21 -25.17 24.54 -1.83
CA PRO A 21 -24.77 25.81 -2.44
C PRO A 21 -24.45 25.67 -3.94
N ASP A 22 -24.90 26.62 -4.75
CA ASP A 22 -24.52 26.70 -6.17
C ASP A 22 -23.08 27.22 -6.30
N GLU A 23 -22.15 26.28 -6.40
CA GLU A 23 -20.72 26.54 -6.58
C GLU A 23 -20.20 25.78 -7.80
N ALA A 24 -19.62 26.53 -8.74
CA ALA A 24 -19.01 25.96 -9.93
C ALA A 24 -17.62 25.38 -9.60
N ILE A 25 -17.45 24.07 -9.82
CA ILE A 25 -16.17 23.38 -9.63
C ILE A 25 -15.63 23.02 -11.00
N MET A 26 -14.63 23.76 -11.47
CA MET A 26 -14.12 23.62 -12.82
C MET A 26 -13.08 22.50 -12.92
N VAL A 27 -13.36 21.47 -13.74
CA VAL A 27 -12.48 20.30 -13.96
C VAL A 27 -12.04 20.20 -15.42
N GLN A 28 -10.86 19.61 -15.64
CA GLN A 28 -10.31 19.30 -16.95
C GLN A 28 -10.78 17.91 -17.38
N LEU A 29 -11.47 17.85 -18.53
CA LEU A 29 -11.96 16.61 -19.14
C LEU A 29 -11.00 15.99 -20.15
N ASP A 30 -10.24 16.82 -20.84
CA ASP A 30 -9.40 16.42 -21.96
C ASP A 30 -8.03 17.09 -21.94
N GLY A 31 -7.15 16.60 -22.82
CA GLY A 31 -5.80 17.12 -22.98
C GLY A 31 -5.73 18.52 -23.62
N GLY A 32 -6.86 19.08 -24.08
CA GLY A 32 -6.96 20.39 -24.73
C GLY A 32 -6.97 21.57 -23.75
N GLY A 33 -7.03 21.30 -22.44
CA GLY A 33 -6.97 22.32 -21.39
C GLY A 33 -8.31 23.02 -21.12
N GLY A 34 -9.36 22.66 -21.87
CA GLY A 34 -10.72 23.10 -21.60
C GLY A 34 -11.16 22.67 -20.20
N ARG A 35 -11.91 23.53 -19.52
CA ARG A 35 -12.53 23.24 -18.24
C ARG A 35 -14.03 23.29 -18.35
N VAL A 36 -14.71 22.37 -17.67
CA VAL A 36 -16.16 22.34 -17.54
C VAL A 36 -16.52 22.36 -16.07
N ASP A 37 -17.72 22.85 -15.75
CA ASP A 37 -18.25 22.74 -14.41
C ASP A 37 -18.59 21.26 -14.14
N LEU A 38 -18.05 20.69 -13.06
CA LEU A 38 -18.26 19.31 -12.64
C LEU A 38 -19.75 18.97 -12.54
N LYS A 39 -20.62 19.93 -12.19
CA LYS A 39 -22.07 19.69 -12.13
C LYS A 39 -22.67 19.29 -13.48
N THR A 40 -22.07 19.73 -14.59
CA THR A 40 -22.54 19.36 -15.93
C THR A 40 -22.23 17.90 -16.27
N LEU A 41 -21.47 17.20 -15.44
CA LEU A 41 -21.10 15.79 -15.60
C LEU A 41 -21.97 14.86 -14.73
N ASN A 42 -22.96 15.39 -14.01
CA ASN A 42 -23.88 14.62 -13.17
C ASN A 42 -24.99 13.95 -14.00
N TYR A 43 -24.58 13.09 -14.93
CA TYR A 43 -25.46 12.18 -15.68
C TYR A 43 -24.73 10.87 -16.00
N GLU A 44 -25.40 9.74 -15.82
CA GLU A 44 -24.79 8.39 -15.85
C GLU A 44 -24.14 8.06 -17.20
N GLU A 45 -24.71 8.54 -18.31
CA GLU A 45 -24.26 8.24 -19.67
C GLU A 45 -23.11 9.14 -20.16
N VAL A 46 -22.46 9.90 -19.27
CA VAL A 46 -21.38 10.84 -19.63
C VAL A 46 -20.23 10.17 -20.38
N GLY A 47 -19.91 8.92 -20.07
CA GLY A 47 -18.88 8.15 -20.76
C GLY A 47 -17.48 8.79 -20.67
N LYS A 48 -17.23 9.57 -19.60
CA LYS A 48 -15.96 10.26 -19.37
C LYS A 48 -15.35 9.85 -18.04
N TYR A 49 -14.04 9.91 -17.99
CA TYR A 49 -13.25 9.77 -16.78
C TYR A 49 -12.59 11.09 -16.43
N LEU A 50 -12.22 11.25 -15.17
CA LEU A 50 -11.41 12.35 -14.67
C LEU A 50 -10.09 11.80 -14.12
N TRP A 51 -9.05 12.64 -14.18
CA TRP A 51 -7.72 12.33 -13.67
C TRP A 51 -7.43 13.22 -12.46
N PHE A 52 -6.81 12.61 -11.46
CA PHE A 52 -6.47 13.27 -10.21
C PHE A 52 -5.07 12.91 -9.78
N LYS A 53 -4.41 13.86 -9.11
CA LYS A 53 -3.17 13.57 -8.41
C LYS A 53 -3.44 12.63 -7.22
N PRO A 54 -2.49 11.75 -6.86
CA PRO A 54 -2.68 10.74 -5.79
C PRO A 54 -3.01 11.33 -4.41
N GLU A 55 -2.65 12.58 -4.15
CA GLU A 55 -2.96 13.34 -2.94
C GLU A 55 -4.46 13.36 -2.63
N VAL A 56 -5.33 13.24 -3.64
CA VAL A 56 -6.79 13.17 -3.46
C VAL A 56 -7.19 12.06 -2.49
N ILE A 57 -6.50 10.91 -2.55
CA ILE A 57 -6.81 9.77 -1.69
C ILE A 57 -6.38 10.06 -0.25
N ASN A 58 -5.23 10.73 -0.05
CA ASN A 58 -4.77 11.11 1.28
C ASN A 58 -5.72 12.14 1.93
N ASP A 59 -6.19 13.12 1.17
CA ASP A 59 -7.14 14.12 1.66
C ASP A 59 -8.49 13.50 2.04
N LEU A 60 -8.95 12.49 1.30
CA LEU A 60 -10.14 11.71 1.63
C LEU A 60 -9.92 10.84 2.87
N LEU A 61 -8.78 10.15 2.96
CA LEU A 61 -8.42 9.30 4.10
C LEU A 61 -8.11 10.07 5.39
N SER A 62 -7.83 11.38 5.29
CA SER A 62 -7.68 12.26 6.46
C SER A 62 -8.99 12.45 7.25
N ARG A 63 -10.13 12.05 6.68
CA ARG A 63 -11.45 12.20 7.29
C ARG A 63 -11.71 11.05 8.28
N ARG A 64 -12.36 11.38 9.39
CA ARG A 64 -12.71 10.38 10.40
C ARG A 64 -13.71 9.38 9.82
N GLY A 65 -13.40 8.09 9.95
CA GLY A 65 -14.25 7.03 9.41
C GLY A 65 -14.05 6.79 7.91
N ALA A 66 -13.03 7.42 7.32
CA ALA A 66 -12.65 7.15 5.95
C ALA A 66 -12.09 5.72 5.81
N THR A 67 -12.30 5.14 4.63
CA THR A 67 -11.84 3.81 4.28
C THR A 67 -11.33 3.77 2.85
N ILE A 68 -10.38 2.88 2.62
CA ILE A 68 -9.92 2.49 1.29
C ILE A 68 -10.04 0.96 1.19
N THR A 69 -10.46 0.48 0.04
CA THR A 69 -10.55 -0.95 -0.26
C THR A 69 -10.00 -1.20 -1.64
N TRP A 70 -9.25 -2.28 -1.80
CA TRP A 70 -8.70 -2.69 -3.11
C TRP A 70 -9.51 -3.84 -3.67
N TYR A 71 -9.76 -3.83 -4.99
CA TYR A 71 -10.47 -4.89 -5.69
C TYR A 71 -9.51 -5.74 -6.54
N THR A 72 -8.63 -5.05 -7.26
CA THR A 72 -7.63 -5.63 -8.17
C THR A 72 -6.27 -4.97 -7.92
N HIS A 73 -5.27 -5.21 -8.78
CA HIS A 73 -3.95 -4.60 -8.62
C HIS A 73 -3.98 -3.07 -8.66
N ASP A 74 -4.75 -2.50 -9.58
CA ASP A 74 -4.81 -1.06 -9.83
C ASP A 74 -6.21 -0.46 -9.65
N THR A 75 -7.20 -1.21 -9.14
CA THR A 75 -8.53 -0.65 -8.82
C THR A 75 -8.91 -0.80 -7.35
N GLY A 76 -9.68 0.16 -6.87
CA GLY A 76 -10.18 0.19 -5.50
C GLY A 76 -11.36 1.13 -5.34
N GLY A 77 -11.79 1.28 -4.09
CA GLY A 77 -12.78 2.26 -3.68
C GLY A 77 -12.23 3.08 -2.52
N VAL A 78 -12.51 4.37 -2.52
CA VAL A 78 -12.23 5.26 -1.39
C VAL A 78 -13.54 5.87 -0.92
N SER A 79 -13.75 5.96 0.39
CA SER A 79 -14.82 6.76 0.93
C SER A 79 -14.34 7.56 2.12
N PRO A 80 -14.66 8.86 2.21
CA PRO A 80 -14.40 9.66 3.41
C PRO A 80 -15.43 9.41 4.53
N SER A 81 -16.43 8.55 4.30
CA SER A 81 -17.43 8.12 5.27
C SER A 81 -17.84 6.64 5.02
N PRO A 82 -18.53 5.95 5.95
CA PRO A 82 -18.87 4.53 5.76
C PRO A 82 -19.89 4.23 4.65
N ASP A 83 -20.55 5.25 4.10
CA ASP A 83 -21.82 5.05 3.39
C ASP A 83 -21.65 4.67 1.91
N TRP A 84 -20.65 5.23 1.21
CA TRP A 84 -20.51 4.98 -0.23
C TRP A 84 -19.08 5.15 -0.75
N LEU A 85 -18.49 4.04 -1.23
CA LEU A 85 -17.21 4.03 -1.95
C LEU A 85 -17.33 4.73 -3.30
N LEU A 86 -16.37 5.60 -3.60
CA LEU A 86 -16.10 6.07 -4.95
C LEU A 86 -15.04 5.16 -5.56
N HIS A 87 -15.39 4.51 -6.67
CA HIS A 87 -14.52 3.56 -7.35
C HIS A 87 -13.48 4.29 -8.19
N PHE A 88 -12.23 3.88 -8.04
CA PHE A 88 -11.11 4.46 -8.76
C PHE A 88 -10.22 3.39 -9.37
N GLY A 89 -9.46 3.80 -10.37
CA GLY A 89 -8.32 3.08 -10.92
C GLY A 89 -7.05 3.90 -10.79
N VAL A 90 -5.89 3.25 -10.85
CA VAL A 90 -4.57 3.89 -10.91
C VAL A 90 -3.95 3.56 -12.25
N ASN A 91 -3.52 4.56 -13.00
CA ASN A 91 -2.86 4.32 -14.29
C ASN A 91 -1.35 4.15 -14.15
N LYS A 92 -0.67 3.91 -15.27
CA LYS A 92 0.79 3.71 -15.35
C LYS A 92 1.62 4.92 -14.84
N LEU A 93 1.03 6.12 -14.80
CA LEU A 93 1.69 7.32 -14.27
C LEU A 93 1.40 7.54 -12.78
N GLY A 94 0.65 6.64 -12.15
CA GLY A 94 0.26 6.78 -10.75
C GLY A 94 -0.84 7.82 -10.51
N LEU A 95 -1.51 8.28 -11.57
CA LEU A 95 -2.69 9.14 -11.47
C LEU A 95 -3.92 8.31 -11.11
N VAL A 96 -4.78 8.90 -10.29
CA VAL A 96 -6.06 8.31 -9.91
C VAL A 96 -7.09 8.66 -10.99
N ASN A 97 -7.80 7.65 -11.47
CA ASN A 97 -8.90 7.77 -12.42
C ASN A 97 -10.21 7.43 -11.75
N ALA A 98 -11.23 8.25 -11.97
CA ALA A 98 -12.59 7.95 -11.54
C ALA A 98 -13.58 8.32 -12.63
N TYR A 99 -14.72 7.62 -12.65
CA TYR A 99 -15.79 7.93 -13.58
C TYR A 99 -16.35 9.32 -13.26
N ALA A 100 -16.55 10.16 -14.29
CA ALA A 100 -16.88 11.57 -14.09
C ALA A 100 -18.20 11.76 -13.34
N TYR A 101 -19.19 10.92 -13.63
CA TYR A 101 -20.48 10.91 -12.93
C TYR A 101 -20.32 10.60 -11.43
N ASP A 102 -19.54 9.57 -11.10
CA ASP A 102 -19.34 9.13 -9.71
C ASP A 102 -18.72 10.21 -8.83
N VAL A 103 -17.92 11.11 -9.44
CA VAL A 103 -17.36 12.30 -8.79
C VAL A 103 -18.40 13.43 -8.75
N ALA A 104 -19.09 13.69 -9.86
CA ALA A 104 -20.07 14.77 -9.98
C ALA A 104 -21.32 14.59 -9.11
N HIS A 105 -21.66 13.36 -8.76
CA HIS A 105 -22.79 13.01 -7.90
C HIS A 105 -22.48 13.11 -6.39
N ARG A 106 -21.22 13.41 -6.02
CA ARG A 106 -20.82 13.55 -4.62
C ARG A 106 -21.33 14.84 -3.99
N PRO A 107 -21.48 14.89 -2.65
CA PRO A 107 -21.77 16.14 -1.96
C PRO A 107 -20.65 17.18 -2.22
N LEU A 108 -21.00 18.46 -2.20
CA LEU A 108 -20.15 19.58 -2.61
C LEU A 108 -18.80 19.57 -1.92
N TRP A 109 -18.76 19.22 -0.64
CA TRP A 109 -17.51 19.18 0.12
C TRP A 109 -16.55 18.10 -0.39
N GLU A 110 -17.04 16.94 -0.84
CA GLU A 110 -16.22 15.91 -1.49
C GLU A 110 -15.82 16.36 -2.90
N ARG A 111 -16.76 16.92 -3.66
CA ARG A 111 -16.47 17.47 -5.00
C ARG A 111 -15.37 18.53 -4.96
N ARG A 112 -15.29 19.33 -3.89
CA ARG A 112 -14.18 20.28 -3.67
C ARG A 112 -12.84 19.58 -3.50
N ILE A 113 -12.78 18.46 -2.77
CA ILE A 113 -11.55 17.68 -2.61
C ILE A 113 -11.11 17.12 -3.97
N TRP A 114 -12.02 16.48 -4.70
CA TRP A 114 -11.74 15.97 -6.05
C TRP A 114 -11.32 17.08 -7.02
N GLY A 115 -12.06 18.19 -7.04
CA GLY A 115 -11.78 19.35 -7.89
C GLY A 115 -10.41 19.99 -7.60
N ALA A 116 -9.99 20.04 -6.33
CA ALA A 116 -8.68 20.57 -5.95
C ALA A 116 -7.50 19.74 -6.48
N HIS A 117 -7.70 18.43 -6.65
CA HIS A 117 -6.67 17.50 -7.13
C HIS A 117 -6.83 17.10 -8.60
N ASN A 118 -7.84 17.62 -9.30
CA ASN A 118 -8.01 17.35 -10.72
C ASN A 118 -6.80 17.84 -11.52
N CYS A 119 -6.34 17.00 -12.44
CA CYS A 119 -5.19 17.29 -13.27
C CYS A 119 -5.47 16.94 -14.74
N ARG A 120 -4.51 17.30 -15.59
CA ARG A 120 -4.61 17.03 -17.03
C ARG A 120 -4.69 15.52 -17.26
N PRO A 121 -5.58 15.06 -18.16
CA PRO A 121 -5.60 13.67 -18.60
C PRO A 121 -4.24 13.28 -19.21
N ASP A 122 -3.59 12.30 -18.59
CA ASP A 122 -2.32 11.75 -19.05
C ASP A 122 -2.22 10.27 -18.67
N GLY A 123 -1.42 9.50 -19.41
CA GLY A 123 -1.18 8.08 -19.13
C GLY A 123 -2.33 7.14 -19.47
N GLY A 124 -3.47 7.64 -19.97
CA GLY A 124 -4.69 6.88 -20.19
C GLY A 124 -5.47 6.63 -18.90
N VAL A 125 -6.64 6.00 -19.02
CA VAL A 125 -7.38 5.45 -17.86
C VAL A 125 -6.72 4.14 -17.46
N SER A 126 -6.74 3.81 -16.16
CA SER A 126 -6.36 2.49 -15.65
C SER A 126 -7.02 1.37 -16.48
N SER A 127 -6.22 0.41 -16.95
CA SER A 127 -6.70 -0.71 -17.77
C SER A 127 -7.70 -1.57 -17.01
N GLU A 128 -7.38 -1.92 -15.76
CA GLU A 128 -8.25 -2.74 -14.92
C GLU A 128 -9.58 -2.03 -14.58
N LEU A 129 -9.57 -0.69 -14.50
CA LEU A 129 -10.80 0.08 -14.33
C LEU A 129 -11.69 0.01 -15.58
N MET A 130 -11.08 0.10 -16.77
CA MET A 130 -11.79 -0.06 -18.03
C MET A 130 -12.32 -1.49 -18.20
N GLU A 131 -11.55 -2.50 -17.84
CA GLU A 131 -11.97 -3.89 -17.82
C GLU A 131 -13.20 -4.08 -16.91
N ALA A 132 -13.16 -3.53 -15.69
CA ALA A 132 -14.27 -3.63 -14.75
C ALA A 132 -15.52 -2.86 -15.18
N GLN A 133 -15.39 -1.59 -15.59
CA GLN A 133 -16.52 -0.70 -15.83
C GLN A 133 -17.04 -0.68 -17.27
N MET A 134 -16.17 -0.93 -18.26
CA MET A 134 -16.52 -0.84 -19.68
C MET A 134 -16.63 -2.21 -20.34
N ALA A 135 -15.72 -3.14 -20.02
CA ALA A 135 -15.77 -4.50 -20.54
C ALA A 135 -16.63 -5.45 -19.69
N CYS A 136 -17.00 -5.04 -18.46
CA CYS A 136 -17.71 -5.87 -17.49
C CYS A 136 -16.96 -7.18 -17.15
N GLU A 137 -15.64 -7.15 -17.20
CA GLU A 137 -14.75 -8.30 -16.94
C GLU A 137 -13.63 -7.87 -15.98
N PRO A 138 -13.90 -7.72 -14.67
CA PRO A 138 -12.88 -7.27 -13.72
C PRO A 138 -11.66 -8.19 -13.68
N ALA A 139 -10.47 -7.60 -13.65
CA ALA A 139 -9.21 -8.34 -13.56
C ALA A 139 -9.15 -9.26 -12.33
N ALA A 140 -8.59 -10.46 -12.49
CA ALA A 140 -8.36 -11.40 -11.38
C ALA A 140 -7.04 -11.13 -10.61
N THR A 141 -6.48 -9.93 -10.74
CA THR A 141 -5.23 -9.52 -10.09
C THR A 141 -5.48 -9.13 -8.63
N LYS A 142 -4.39 -8.93 -7.87
CA LYS A 142 -4.44 -8.54 -6.45
C LYS A 142 -3.51 -7.36 -6.21
N SER A 143 -3.93 -6.44 -5.33
CA SER A 143 -3.10 -5.30 -4.96
C SER A 143 -1.93 -5.74 -4.06
N PRO A 144 -0.76 -5.09 -4.16
CA PRO A 144 0.32 -5.24 -3.20
C PRO A 144 -0.15 -5.03 -1.76
N GLU A 145 -1.06 -4.08 -1.54
CA GLU A 145 -1.66 -3.78 -0.24
C GLU A 145 -2.43 -4.98 0.34
N PHE A 146 -3.11 -5.76 -0.50
CA PHE A 146 -3.71 -7.02 -0.08
C PHE A 146 -2.66 -8.11 0.14
N LEU A 147 -1.70 -8.23 -0.80
CA LEU A 147 -0.73 -9.31 -0.83
C LEU A 147 0.23 -9.28 0.38
N ILE A 148 0.61 -8.11 0.88
CA ILE A 148 1.52 -8.02 2.03
C ILE A 148 0.93 -8.66 3.28
N HIS A 149 -0.34 -8.40 3.60
CA HIS A 149 -0.99 -8.99 4.76
C HIS A 149 -1.15 -10.51 4.59
N HIS A 150 -1.51 -10.94 3.39
CA HIS A 150 -1.64 -12.36 3.08
C HIS A 150 -0.29 -13.09 3.15
N ALA A 151 0.79 -12.49 2.66
CA ALA A 151 2.14 -13.05 2.70
C ALA A 151 2.67 -13.20 4.13
N LEU A 152 2.42 -12.21 4.99
CA LEU A 152 2.78 -12.27 6.40
C LEU A 152 1.97 -13.34 7.15
N GLY A 153 0.65 -13.42 6.90
CA GLY A 153 -0.17 -14.50 7.44
C GLY A 153 0.32 -15.88 6.99
N TRP A 154 0.63 -16.02 5.70
CA TRP A 154 1.10 -17.27 5.10
C TRP A 154 2.40 -17.78 5.71
N ILE A 155 3.46 -16.98 5.74
CA ILE A 155 4.73 -17.42 6.34
C ILE A 155 4.58 -17.71 7.85
N GLY A 156 3.72 -16.97 8.54
CA GLY A 156 3.39 -17.23 9.94
C GLY A 156 2.74 -18.61 10.14
N GLN A 157 1.75 -18.95 9.31
CA GLN A 157 1.11 -20.26 9.31
C GLN A 157 2.10 -21.38 8.98
N VAL A 158 2.94 -21.20 7.96
CA VAL A 158 3.97 -22.18 7.60
C VAL A 158 4.92 -22.45 8.77
N PHE A 159 5.30 -21.40 9.51
CA PHE A 159 6.14 -21.57 10.69
C PHE A 159 5.47 -22.40 11.78
N GLN A 160 4.19 -22.14 12.06
CA GLN A 160 3.42 -22.94 13.00
C GLN A 160 3.33 -24.40 12.55
N GLU A 161 3.06 -24.66 11.27
CA GLU A 161 2.88 -26.03 10.76
C GLU A 161 4.18 -26.82 10.66
N LYS A 162 5.30 -26.17 10.34
CA LYS A 162 6.58 -26.84 10.06
C LYS A 162 7.55 -26.87 11.23
N PHE A 163 7.36 -26.00 12.22
CA PHE A 163 8.28 -25.87 13.35
C PHE A 163 7.56 -25.82 14.69
N ASP A 164 6.22 -25.86 14.73
CA ASP A 164 5.39 -25.69 15.94
C ASP A 164 5.69 -24.41 16.75
N ILE A 165 6.14 -23.35 16.07
CA ILE A 165 6.56 -22.11 16.71
C ILE A 165 6.00 -20.91 15.94
N ALA A 166 5.49 -19.92 16.68
CA ALA A 166 5.07 -18.65 16.11
C ALA A 166 6.27 -17.82 15.59
N LEU A 167 6.23 -17.42 14.31
CA LEU A 167 7.26 -16.56 13.71
C LEU A 167 7.19 -15.12 14.23
N PHE A 168 5.98 -14.55 14.30
CA PHE A 168 5.77 -13.15 14.65
C PHE A 168 5.38 -13.00 16.11
N ARG A 169 5.81 -11.89 16.69
CA ARG A 169 5.29 -11.40 17.97
C ARG A 169 3.98 -10.68 17.74
N ASP A 170 3.07 -10.80 18.69
CA ASP A 170 1.88 -9.97 18.75
C ASP A 170 2.24 -8.52 19.02
N HIS A 171 1.52 -7.61 18.37
CA HIS A 171 1.72 -6.18 18.55
C HIS A 171 0.40 -5.44 18.35
N HIS A 172 0.03 -4.60 19.32
CA HIS A 172 -1.26 -3.91 19.34
C HIS A 172 -1.41 -2.90 18.18
N GLU A 173 -0.31 -2.28 17.72
CA GLU A 173 -0.33 -1.33 16.61
C GLU A 173 -0.52 -1.95 15.21
N VAL A 174 -0.64 -3.29 15.06
CA VAL A 174 -0.70 -3.91 13.73
C VAL A 174 -1.87 -3.40 12.90
N GLU A 175 -3.05 -3.25 13.50
CA GLU A 175 -4.24 -2.79 12.79
C GLU A 175 -4.08 -1.33 12.31
N GLU A 176 -3.58 -0.46 13.18
CA GLU A 176 -3.31 0.95 12.86
C GLU A 176 -2.20 1.13 11.83
N LEU A 177 -1.14 0.31 11.89
CA LEU A 177 -0.09 0.34 10.88
C LEU A 177 -0.57 -0.22 9.54
N SER A 178 -1.43 -1.24 9.56
CA SER A 178 -1.99 -1.85 8.35
C SER A 178 -2.84 -0.87 7.55
N SER A 179 -3.66 -0.05 8.22
CA SER A 179 -4.46 0.98 7.55
C SER A 179 -3.61 2.06 6.87
N ARG A 180 -2.35 2.22 7.30
CA ARG A 180 -1.36 3.14 6.72
C ARG A 180 -0.51 2.51 5.61
N ILE A 181 -0.75 1.28 5.20
CA ILE A 181 0.01 0.63 4.13
C ILE A 181 -0.78 0.74 2.82
N HIS A 182 -0.52 1.82 2.11
CA HIS A 182 -1.05 2.04 0.76
C HIS A 182 -0.11 2.92 -0.05
N ARG A 183 -0.06 2.67 -1.37
CA ARG A 183 0.87 3.36 -2.27
C ARG A 183 0.71 4.88 -2.33
N PHE A 184 -0.49 5.39 -2.01
CA PHE A 184 -0.77 6.84 -2.02
C PHE A 184 -0.02 7.62 -0.94
N ARG A 185 0.64 6.97 0.02
CA ARG A 185 1.51 7.70 0.97
C ARG A 185 2.75 8.29 0.32
N ALA A 186 3.22 7.73 -0.78
CA ALA A 186 4.40 8.23 -1.48
C ALA A 186 4.02 9.31 -2.51
N THR A 187 3.52 10.44 -2.04
CA THR A 187 3.38 11.67 -2.84
C THR A 187 4.67 12.48 -2.87
N ASP A 188 5.56 12.22 -1.92
CA ASP A 188 6.93 12.72 -1.86
C ASP A 188 7.89 11.62 -1.31
N GLU A 189 9.19 11.91 -1.34
CA GLU A 189 10.25 11.03 -0.84
C GLU A 189 10.12 10.70 0.66
N SER A 190 9.61 11.65 1.46
CA SER A 190 9.40 11.45 2.91
C SER A 190 8.28 10.45 3.16
N GLY A 191 7.20 10.54 2.38
CA GLY A 191 6.08 9.62 2.37
C GLY A 191 6.49 8.20 1.99
N LEU A 192 7.33 8.04 0.96
CA LEU A 192 7.88 6.74 0.56
C LEU A 192 8.73 6.11 1.68
N ARG A 193 9.61 6.89 2.32
CA ARG A 193 10.42 6.41 3.46
C ARG A 193 9.55 6.08 4.67
N SER A 194 8.51 6.86 4.93
CA SER A 194 7.55 6.60 6.00
C SER A 194 6.77 5.31 5.76
N LEU A 195 6.40 5.03 4.50
CA LEU A 195 5.81 3.76 4.10
C LEU A 195 6.79 2.59 4.31
N ALA A 196 8.06 2.74 3.91
CA ALA A 196 9.10 1.73 4.19
C ALA A 196 9.25 1.47 5.69
N LYS A 197 9.23 2.52 6.52
CA LYS A 197 9.28 2.41 7.99
C LYS A 197 8.10 1.60 8.53
N ASP A 198 6.88 1.91 8.12
CA ASP A 198 5.69 1.20 8.60
C ASP A 198 5.64 -0.25 8.08
N LEU A 199 6.08 -0.51 6.84
CA LEU A 199 6.23 -1.87 6.30
C LEU A 199 7.20 -2.70 7.14
N VAL A 200 8.38 -2.16 7.48
CA VAL A 200 9.38 -2.86 8.30
C VAL A 200 8.85 -3.14 9.71
N LYS A 201 8.10 -2.21 10.31
CA LYS A 201 7.46 -2.38 11.62
C LYS A 201 6.45 -3.53 11.64
N ILE A 202 5.56 -3.62 10.65
CA ILE A 202 4.53 -4.68 10.64
C ILE A 202 5.08 -6.06 10.27
N SER A 203 6.29 -6.12 9.72
CA SER A 203 6.89 -7.33 9.18
C SER A 203 8.18 -7.73 9.93
N ILE A 204 9.32 -7.19 9.52
CA ILE A 204 10.67 -7.61 9.93
C ILE A 204 10.88 -7.41 11.44
N GLU A 205 10.45 -6.28 12.01
CA GLU A 205 10.65 -5.97 13.43
C GLU A 205 9.79 -6.86 14.35
N ARG A 206 8.71 -7.43 13.82
CA ARG A 206 7.87 -8.38 14.55
C ARG A 206 8.41 -9.80 14.56
N ILE A 207 9.37 -10.14 13.70
CA ILE A 207 9.92 -11.48 13.65
C ILE A 207 10.62 -11.81 14.98
N ASN A 208 10.23 -12.92 15.58
CA ASN A 208 10.84 -13.42 16.80
C ASN A 208 12.16 -14.12 16.47
N LYS A 209 13.28 -13.44 16.78
CA LYS A 209 14.63 -13.99 16.59
C LYS A 209 14.82 -15.37 17.24
N LYS A 210 14.19 -15.63 18.39
CA LYS A 210 14.30 -16.94 19.07
C LYS A 210 13.68 -18.06 18.23
N SER A 211 12.51 -17.82 17.65
CA SER A 211 11.84 -18.78 16.76
C SER A 211 12.70 -19.17 15.56
N LEU A 212 13.46 -18.23 14.99
CA LEU A 212 14.39 -18.53 13.89
C LEU A 212 15.59 -19.38 14.33
N ILE A 213 16.16 -19.08 15.51
CA ILE A 213 17.28 -19.84 16.08
C ILE A 213 16.85 -21.28 16.35
N GLU A 214 15.66 -21.46 16.92
CA GLU A 214 15.06 -22.76 17.19
C GLU A 214 14.76 -23.53 15.90
N ALA A 215 14.15 -22.88 14.90
CA ALA A 215 13.89 -23.46 13.58
C ALA A 215 15.17 -23.91 12.84
N LEU A 216 16.31 -23.26 13.11
CA LEU A 216 17.62 -23.66 12.59
C LEU A 216 18.20 -24.88 13.32
N GLY A 217 17.72 -25.19 14.53
CA GLY A 217 18.32 -26.18 15.43
C GLY A 217 19.55 -25.64 16.16
N GLU A 218 19.65 -24.32 16.34
CA GLU A 218 20.78 -23.65 16.98
C GLU A 218 20.45 -23.29 18.44
N GLY A 219 21.45 -23.29 19.34
CA GLY A 219 21.24 -22.86 20.72
C GLY A 219 21.31 -21.34 20.92
N LYS A 220 22.11 -20.64 20.12
CA LYS A 220 22.29 -19.18 20.16
C LYS A 220 22.85 -18.66 18.85
N SER A 221 22.53 -17.42 18.51
CA SER A 221 23.13 -16.72 17.37
C SER A 221 23.22 -15.21 17.61
N ASP A 222 24.37 -14.64 17.24
CA ASP A 222 24.64 -13.19 17.23
C ASP A 222 24.09 -12.49 15.98
N GLN A 223 23.80 -13.24 14.91
CA GLN A 223 23.33 -12.70 13.64
C GLN A 223 21.98 -11.97 13.73
N GLY A 224 21.76 -11.00 12.86
CA GLY A 224 20.50 -10.27 12.75
C GLY A 224 19.35 -11.13 12.23
N THR A 225 18.11 -10.75 12.55
CA THR A 225 16.88 -11.50 12.24
C THR A 225 16.72 -11.84 10.75
N LEU A 226 16.95 -10.87 9.86
CA LEU A 226 16.88 -11.12 8.40
C LEU A 226 17.93 -12.13 7.94
N LYS A 227 19.14 -12.09 8.50
CA LYS A 227 20.20 -13.03 8.13
C LYS A 227 19.88 -14.43 8.61
N LEU A 228 19.26 -14.58 9.77
CA LEU A 228 18.77 -15.86 10.27
C LEU A 228 17.67 -16.44 9.37
N LEU A 229 16.69 -15.62 8.95
CA LEU A 229 15.64 -16.07 8.04
C LEU A 229 16.21 -16.46 6.67
N GLN A 230 17.18 -15.69 6.13
CA GLN A 230 17.88 -16.07 4.89
C GLN A 230 18.64 -17.39 5.04
N ARG A 231 19.32 -17.61 6.17
CA ARG A 231 20.04 -18.87 6.45
C ARG A 231 19.07 -20.04 6.57
N LEU A 232 17.91 -19.83 7.19
CA LEU A 232 16.89 -20.85 7.28
C LEU A 232 16.39 -21.24 5.89
N LEU A 233 16.12 -20.27 5.02
CA LEU A 233 15.75 -20.56 3.62
C LEU A 233 16.89 -21.32 2.90
N ALA A 234 18.12 -20.83 3.01
CA ALA A 234 19.30 -21.46 2.38
C ALA A 234 19.62 -22.87 2.91
N LYS A 235 19.14 -23.25 4.10
CA LYS A 235 19.26 -24.62 4.61
C LYS A 235 18.44 -25.63 3.78
N TYR A 236 17.38 -25.15 3.11
CA TYR A 236 16.43 -25.97 2.36
C TYR A 236 16.40 -25.66 0.85
N THR A 237 17.18 -24.65 0.42
CA THR A 237 17.35 -24.25 -0.99
C THR A 237 18.84 -24.01 -1.29
N ASP A 238 19.19 -23.40 -2.41
CA ASP A 238 20.54 -22.90 -2.63
C ASP A 238 20.77 -21.50 -2.01
N GLU A 239 22.03 -21.20 -1.66
CA GLU A 239 22.41 -19.95 -0.98
C GLU A 239 22.18 -18.71 -1.86
N ASP A 240 22.48 -18.80 -3.15
CA ASP A 240 22.33 -17.69 -4.11
C ASP A 240 20.85 -17.36 -4.34
N TYR A 241 19.99 -18.38 -4.39
CA TYR A 241 18.55 -18.23 -4.44
C TYR A 241 18.03 -17.57 -3.19
N ALA A 242 18.40 -18.07 -2.00
CA ALA A 242 17.99 -17.48 -0.73
C ALA A 242 18.43 -16.01 -0.62
N TYR A 243 19.65 -15.68 -1.07
CA TYR A 243 20.14 -14.31 -1.14
C TYR A 243 19.28 -13.43 -2.04
N ARG A 244 19.01 -13.85 -3.29
CA ARG A 244 18.17 -13.08 -4.23
C ARG A 244 16.75 -12.89 -3.71
N ARG A 245 16.14 -13.92 -3.12
CA ARG A 245 14.76 -13.86 -2.59
C ARG A 245 14.64 -12.95 -1.37
N MET A 246 15.65 -12.95 -0.50
CA MET A 246 15.63 -12.13 0.72
C MET A 246 16.12 -10.71 0.50
N SER A 247 16.82 -10.42 -0.61
CA SER A 247 17.40 -9.10 -0.91
C SER A 247 16.42 -7.93 -0.74
N PRO A 248 15.16 -8.01 -1.20
CA PRO A 248 14.22 -6.90 -1.01
C PRO A 248 13.92 -6.57 0.45
N LEU A 249 13.91 -7.57 1.35
CA LEU A 249 13.68 -7.33 2.78
C LEU A 249 14.83 -6.55 3.42
N PHE A 250 16.07 -6.86 3.03
CA PHE A 250 17.22 -6.07 3.47
C PHE A 250 17.19 -4.66 2.90
N GLY A 251 16.87 -4.50 1.62
CA GLY A 251 16.73 -3.19 1.01
C GLY A 251 15.65 -2.34 1.70
N ALA A 252 14.49 -2.92 2.04
CA ALA A 252 13.43 -2.23 2.79
C ALA A 252 13.89 -1.83 4.20
N TYR A 253 14.65 -2.71 4.87
CA TYR A 253 15.22 -2.45 6.18
C TYR A 253 16.26 -1.32 6.16
N ASP A 254 17.07 -1.24 5.11
CA ASP A 254 18.03 -0.16 4.88
C ASP A 254 17.28 1.16 4.59
N LEU A 255 16.24 1.13 3.74
CA LEU A 255 15.43 2.30 3.39
C LEU A 255 14.71 2.90 4.62
N ARG A 256 14.29 2.07 5.58
CA ARG A 256 13.74 2.54 6.86
C ARG A 256 14.71 3.50 7.57
N GLY A 257 16.01 3.24 7.52
CA GLY A 257 17.06 4.03 8.18
C GLY A 257 17.63 5.17 7.32
N ALA A 258 17.18 5.30 6.07
CA ALA A 258 17.65 6.29 5.12
C ALA A 258 17.13 7.70 5.44
N ASP A 259 17.66 8.34 6.48
CA ASP A 259 17.47 9.77 6.69
C ASP A 259 18.33 10.60 5.72
N ALA A 260 18.18 11.93 5.74
CA ALA A 260 18.83 12.89 4.86
C ALA A 260 20.38 12.91 4.89
N HIS A 261 21.00 11.93 5.55
CA HIS A 261 22.44 11.77 5.72
C HIS A 261 23.05 10.61 4.90
N LEU A 262 22.25 9.83 4.16
CA LEU A 262 22.81 8.81 3.27
C LEU A 262 23.47 9.45 2.03
N SER A 263 24.61 8.88 1.62
CA SER A 263 25.23 9.24 0.35
C SER A 263 24.38 8.76 -0.83
N SER A 264 24.55 9.37 -2.00
CA SER A 264 23.80 8.98 -3.21
C SER A 264 24.07 7.54 -3.65
N SER A 265 25.27 7.00 -3.39
CA SER A 265 25.61 5.59 -3.64
C SER A 265 24.86 4.65 -2.71
N ASP A 266 24.77 4.97 -1.41
CA ASP A 266 24.09 4.13 -0.43
C ASP A 266 22.58 4.03 -0.73
N VAL A 267 22.00 5.14 -1.19
CA VAL A 267 20.60 5.17 -1.64
C VAL A 267 20.42 4.30 -2.89
N ASN A 268 21.29 4.43 -3.90
CA ASN A 268 21.17 3.60 -5.12
C ASN A 268 21.27 2.11 -4.83
N ASP A 269 22.21 1.71 -3.97
CA ASP A 269 22.38 0.31 -3.59
C ASP A 269 21.15 -0.23 -2.86
N CYS A 270 20.54 0.58 -1.99
CA CYS A 270 19.28 0.24 -1.32
C CYS A 270 18.15 -0.03 -2.32
N TYR A 271 17.93 0.86 -3.30
CA TYR A 271 16.91 0.68 -4.34
C TYR A 271 17.22 -0.51 -5.27
N ASN A 272 18.49 -0.76 -5.59
CA ASN A 272 18.91 -1.93 -6.36
C ASN A 272 18.59 -3.23 -5.62
N ARG A 273 18.85 -3.30 -4.31
CA ARG A 273 18.52 -4.47 -3.46
C ARG A 273 17.02 -4.68 -3.34
N LEU A 274 16.25 -3.59 -3.24
CA LEU A 274 14.79 -3.58 -3.25
C LEU A 274 14.21 -4.05 -4.57
N GLY A 275 14.88 -3.74 -5.70
CA GLY A 275 14.33 -3.93 -7.03
C GLY A 275 13.20 -2.93 -7.34
N VAL A 276 13.34 -1.69 -6.86
CA VAL A 276 12.39 -0.58 -7.10
C VAL A 276 12.99 0.39 -8.11
N ASP A 277 12.23 0.70 -9.15
CA ASP A 277 12.61 1.64 -10.21
C ASP A 277 12.46 3.09 -9.76
N ARG A 278 13.59 3.74 -9.44
CA ARG A 278 13.64 5.15 -9.02
C ARG A 278 13.16 6.14 -10.08
N SER A 279 13.10 5.75 -11.35
CA SER A 279 12.63 6.62 -12.43
C SER A 279 11.10 6.64 -12.54
N ALA A 280 10.42 5.67 -11.92
CA ALA A 280 8.97 5.60 -11.88
C ALA A 280 8.37 6.69 -10.97
N PRO A 281 7.09 7.08 -11.18
CA PRO A 281 6.38 7.93 -10.23
C PRO A 281 6.41 7.36 -8.81
N LEU A 282 6.47 8.23 -7.80
CA LEU A 282 6.64 7.80 -6.40
C LEU A 282 5.56 6.83 -5.91
N THR A 283 4.31 6.97 -6.36
CA THR A 283 3.25 6.02 -6.06
C THR A 283 3.49 4.64 -6.68
N LYS A 284 4.10 4.57 -7.87
CA LYS A 284 4.54 3.31 -8.49
C LYS A 284 5.79 2.74 -7.79
N GLN A 285 6.68 3.58 -7.28
CA GLN A 285 7.78 3.12 -6.41
C GLN A 285 7.24 2.51 -5.11
N ALA A 286 6.23 3.12 -4.49
CA ALA A 286 5.58 2.60 -3.30
C ALA A 286 4.84 1.28 -3.54
N GLU A 287 4.12 1.17 -4.65
CA GLU A 287 3.50 -0.08 -5.10
C GLU A 287 4.56 -1.19 -5.23
N GLN A 288 5.65 -0.93 -5.94
CA GLN A 288 6.76 -1.88 -6.09
C GLN A 288 7.38 -2.23 -4.74
N LEU A 289 7.59 -1.27 -3.85
CA LEU A 289 8.12 -1.52 -2.51
C LEU A 289 7.22 -2.49 -1.72
N ILE A 290 5.91 -2.23 -1.67
CA ILE A 290 4.96 -3.11 -0.97
C ILE A 290 4.98 -4.51 -1.62
N GLN A 291 4.94 -4.57 -2.95
CA GLN A 291 4.91 -5.82 -3.71
C GLN A 291 6.17 -6.66 -3.47
N LYS A 292 7.35 -6.05 -3.53
CA LYS A 292 8.63 -6.76 -3.36
C LYS A 292 8.80 -7.32 -1.95
N VAL A 293 8.32 -6.60 -0.94
CA VAL A 293 8.29 -7.11 0.44
C VAL A 293 7.29 -8.27 0.57
N ALA A 294 6.08 -8.11 0.01
CA ALA A 294 5.06 -9.16 0.01
C ALA A 294 5.57 -10.44 -0.68
N ASP A 295 6.14 -10.31 -1.87
CA ASP A 295 6.72 -11.41 -2.64
C ASP A 295 7.82 -12.13 -1.86
N ALA A 296 8.73 -11.38 -1.24
CA ALA A 296 9.83 -11.97 -0.49
C ALA A 296 9.33 -12.82 0.69
N PHE A 297 8.34 -12.35 1.45
CA PHE A 297 7.72 -13.14 2.52
C PHE A 297 6.90 -14.31 1.98
N GLY A 298 6.06 -14.07 0.98
CA GLY A 298 5.15 -15.06 0.42
C GLY A 298 5.91 -16.23 -0.21
N ILE A 299 6.92 -15.93 -1.02
CA ILE A 299 7.80 -16.93 -1.63
C ILE A 299 8.56 -17.67 -0.54
N THR A 300 9.18 -16.97 0.42
CA THR A 300 9.92 -17.65 1.51
C THR A 300 9.00 -18.62 2.28
N GLY A 301 7.76 -18.23 2.58
CA GLY A 301 6.76 -19.12 3.17
C GLY A 301 6.49 -20.34 2.29
N SER A 302 6.27 -20.16 0.99
CA SER A 302 6.01 -21.26 0.06
C SER A 302 7.18 -22.22 -0.10
N GLU A 303 8.42 -21.71 -0.13
CA GLU A 303 9.63 -22.55 -0.21
C GLU A 303 9.83 -23.36 1.06
N LEU A 304 9.65 -22.73 2.22
CA LEU A 304 9.71 -23.44 3.51
C LEU A 304 8.60 -24.49 3.59
N ARG A 305 7.37 -24.18 3.16
CA ARG A 305 6.27 -25.15 3.12
C ARG A 305 6.62 -26.38 2.27
N THR A 306 7.31 -26.15 1.14
CA THR A 306 7.61 -27.18 0.15
C THR A 306 8.79 -28.05 0.57
N TYR A 307 9.90 -27.44 1.02
CA TYR A 307 11.17 -28.15 1.23
C TYR A 307 11.47 -28.50 2.67
N VAL A 308 10.80 -27.89 3.64
CA VAL A 308 10.92 -28.29 5.04
C VAL A 308 10.14 -29.58 5.26
N PRO A 309 10.79 -30.68 5.70
CA PRO A 309 10.08 -31.92 6.03
C PRO A 309 9.06 -31.71 7.15
N ASP A 310 7.98 -32.47 7.10
CA ASP A 310 7.01 -32.50 8.21
C ASP A 310 7.66 -33.06 9.47
N GLU A 311 7.14 -32.65 10.62
CA GLU A 311 7.74 -32.88 11.95
C GLU A 311 7.93 -34.38 12.26
N GLN A 312 7.03 -35.25 11.79
CA GLN A 312 7.15 -36.70 11.92
C GLN A 312 8.39 -37.26 11.20
N SER A 313 8.75 -36.73 10.03
CA SER A 313 9.93 -37.18 9.29
C SER A 313 11.25 -36.67 9.89
N ARG A 314 11.22 -35.60 10.69
CA ARG A 314 12.41 -35.08 11.39
C ARG A 314 12.77 -35.94 12.62
N MET A 315 11.76 -36.45 13.33
CA MET A 315 11.99 -37.33 14.49
C MET A 315 12.48 -38.73 14.09
N ASP A 316 12.05 -39.25 12.94
CA ASP A 316 12.49 -40.57 12.45
C ASP A 316 13.94 -40.59 11.92
N GLY A 317 14.45 -39.45 11.45
CA GLY A 317 15.81 -39.31 10.94
C GLY A 317 16.91 -39.30 12.02
N ASP A 318 16.61 -38.77 13.20
CA ASP A 318 17.53 -38.75 14.36
C ASP A 318 17.48 -40.07 15.17
N GLY A 319 16.53 -40.97 14.88
CA GLY A 319 16.33 -42.24 15.59
C GLY A 319 17.13 -43.43 15.08
N LEU A 320 17.79 -43.34 13.91
CA LEU A 320 18.55 -44.45 13.29
C LEU A 320 20.05 -44.44 13.59
N GLY A 321 20.50 -43.58 14.51
CA GLY A 321 21.91 -43.45 14.92
C GLY A 321 22.14 -43.78 16.39
N ARG A 322 21.73 -44.96 16.86
CA ARG A 322 22.24 -45.58 18.10
C ARG A 322 22.40 -47.08 17.96
#